data_AF-A0A5A9YPM1-F1
#
_entry.id   AF-A0A5A9YPM1-F1
#
_cell.length_a   1.000
_cell.length_b   1.000
_cell.length_c   1.000
_cell.angle_alpha   90.00
_cell.angle_beta   90.00
_cell.angle_gamma   90.00
#
_symmetry.space_group_name_H-M   'P 1'
#
loop_
_entity.id
_entity.type
_entity.pdbx_description
1 polymer ?
#
loop_
_entity_poly.entity_id
_entity_poly.type
_entity_poly.pdbx_seq_one_letter_code
_entity_poly.pdbx_strand_id
1 'polypeptide(L)'
;GKRLDMSDAAIRRALEQGDSPEFADSALYRKVFALAESATSKTLPRAVLPGITLESPKITRKLTTAWFAKRVDERYQRCMARVRKR
;
A
#
# COMPACT_ATOMS: atom_id res chain seq x y z
N GLY A 1 -17.89 13.02 11.94
CA GLY A 1 -17.63 13.21 10.50
C GLY A 1 -18.83 12.88 9.62
N LYS A 2 -19.63 13.88 9.23
CA LYS A 2 -20.92 13.73 8.51
C LYS A 2 -20.84 12.91 7.20
N ARG A 3 -19.76 13.06 6.42
CA ARG A 3 -19.57 12.34 5.15
C ARG A 3 -19.24 10.85 5.33
N LEU A 4 -18.75 10.45 6.50
CA LEU A 4 -18.37 9.08 6.79
C LEU A 4 -19.44 8.35 7.61
N ASP A 5 -20.50 9.06 8.05
CA ASP A 5 -21.49 8.53 8.99
C ASP A 5 -20.81 7.87 10.21
N MET A 6 -19.97 8.66 10.89
CA MET A 6 -19.21 8.26 12.08
C MET A 6 -19.14 9.42 13.07
N SER A 7 -19.19 9.11 14.36
CA SER A 7 -18.92 10.09 15.43
C SER A 7 -17.42 10.42 15.50
N ASP A 8 -17.09 11.61 16.00
CA ASP A 8 -15.68 12.04 16.07
C ASP A 8 -14.88 11.20 17.07
N ALA A 9 -15.52 10.71 18.14
CA ALA A 9 -14.93 9.74 19.07
C ALA A 9 -14.63 8.39 18.39
N ALA A 10 -15.50 7.91 17.50
CA ALA A 10 -15.25 6.69 16.72
C ALA A 10 -14.09 6.87 15.73
N ILE A 11 -14.00 8.04 15.09
CA ILE A 11 -12.89 8.39 14.20
C ILE A 11 -11.57 8.43 14.99
N ARG A 12 -11.55 9.10 16.15
CA ARG A 12 -10.35 9.20 17.00
C ARG A 12 -9.82 7.83 17.41
N ARG A 13 -10.69 6.95 17.95
CA ARG A 13 -10.30 5.59 18.37
C ARG A 13 -9.71 4.76 17.24
N ALA A 14 -10.24 4.91 16.01
CA ALA A 14 -9.65 4.24 14.86
C ALA A 14 -8.27 4.83 14.51
N LEU A 15 -8.10 6.15 14.54
CA LEU A 15 -6.82 6.80 14.25
C LEU A 15 -5.72 6.48 15.28
N GLU A 16 -6.09 6.21 16.54
CA GLU A 16 -5.14 5.77 17.58
C GLU A 16 -4.51 4.40 17.25
N GLN A 17 -5.13 3.61 16.38
CA GLN A 17 -4.57 2.36 15.87
C GLN A 17 -3.66 2.57 14.65
N GLY A 18 -3.41 3.81 14.21
CA GLY A 18 -2.78 4.12 12.92
C GLY A 18 -1.41 3.49 12.68
N ASP A 19 -0.66 3.19 13.74
CA ASP A 19 0.65 2.52 13.68
C ASP A 19 0.56 0.99 13.77
N SER A 20 -0.65 0.44 13.87
CA SER A 20 -0.91 -0.98 14.02
C SER A 20 -1.55 -1.58 12.75
N PRO A 21 -1.28 -2.86 12.43
CA PRO A 21 -1.88 -3.52 11.27
C PRO A 21 -3.42 -3.50 11.28
N GLU A 22 -4.02 -3.53 12.46
CA GLU A 22 -5.47 -3.56 12.68
C GLU A 22 -6.18 -2.30 12.15
N PHE A 23 -5.47 -1.19 11.97
CA PHE A 23 -6.06 0.02 11.40
C PHE A 23 -6.62 -0.20 9.99
N ALA A 24 -5.97 -1.04 9.18
CA ALA A 24 -6.43 -1.38 7.83
C ALA A 24 -7.81 -2.07 7.85
N ASP A 25 -8.16 -2.71 8.96
CA ASP A 25 -9.45 -3.36 9.16
C ASP A 25 -10.49 -2.42 9.78
N SER A 26 -10.12 -1.20 10.17
CA SER A 26 -11.04 -0.27 10.82
C SER A 26 -12.19 0.20 9.90
N ALA A 27 -13.34 0.50 10.50
CA ALA A 27 -14.46 1.10 9.77
C ALA A 27 -14.08 2.44 9.13
N LEU A 28 -13.20 3.21 9.77
CA LEU A 28 -12.69 4.48 9.26
C LEU A 28 -11.94 4.27 7.95
N TYR A 29 -10.96 3.35 7.93
CA TYR A 29 -10.17 3.04 6.74
C TYR A 29 -11.06 2.66 5.56
N ARG A 30 -11.98 1.71 5.77
CA ARG A 30 -12.91 1.25 4.72
C ARG A 30 -13.82 2.38 4.20
N LYS A 31 -14.40 3.19 5.09
CA LYS A 31 -15.32 4.28 4.71
C LYS A 31 -14.60 5.41 3.97
N VAL A 32 -13.37 5.74 4.34
CA VAL A 32 -12.56 6.75 3.62
C VAL A 32 -12.28 6.29 2.20
N PHE A 33 -11.86 5.04 2.01
CA PHE A 33 -11.66 4.48 0.68
C PHE A 33 -12.95 4.43 -0.12
N ALA A 34 -14.06 3.95 0.46
CA ALA A 34 -15.35 3.90 -0.22
C ALA A 34 -15.83 5.29 -0.69
N LEU A 35 -15.62 6.32 0.15
CA LEU A 35 -15.92 7.70 -0.21
C LEU A 35 -15.07 8.18 -1.40
N ALA A 36 -13.77 7.91 -1.39
CA ALA A 36 -12.88 8.31 -2.48
C ALA A 36 -13.15 7.53 -3.79
N GLU A 37 -13.48 6.25 -3.69
CA GLU A 37 -13.85 5.40 -4.83
C GLU A 37 -15.18 5.84 -5.45
N SER A 38 -16.16 6.21 -4.63
CA SER A 38 -17.42 6.78 -5.14
C SER A 38 -17.21 8.10 -5.90
N ALA A 39 -16.25 8.93 -5.46
CA ALA A 39 -15.94 10.20 -6.11
C ALA A 39 -15.19 10.03 -7.44
N THR A 40 -14.40 8.97 -7.57
CA THR A 40 -13.56 8.69 -8.75
C THR A 40 -14.16 7.63 -9.68
N SER A 41 -15.24 6.97 -9.27
CA SER A 41 -15.86 5.83 -9.96
C SER A 41 -14.86 4.70 -10.29
N LYS A 42 -13.81 4.54 -9.48
CA LYS A 42 -12.74 3.55 -9.66
C LYS A 42 -12.30 2.99 -8.32
N THR A 43 -11.93 1.72 -8.30
CA THR A 43 -11.26 1.10 -7.15
C THR A 43 -9.86 1.69 -7.00
N LEU A 44 -9.52 2.20 -5.82
CA LEU A 44 -8.24 2.85 -5.54
C LEU A 44 -7.23 1.86 -4.95
N PRO A 45 -5.95 1.91 -5.34
CA PRO A 45 -4.94 1.05 -4.70
C PRO A 45 -4.75 1.43 -3.23
N ARG A 46 -4.62 0.42 -2.36
CA ARG A 46 -4.38 0.62 -0.91
C ARG A 46 -2.91 0.88 -0.61
N ALA A 47 -2.03 0.39 -1.47
CA ALA A 47 -0.60 0.67 -1.47
C ALA A 47 -0.13 0.82 -2.91
N VAL A 48 0.81 1.73 -3.16
CA VAL A 48 1.38 1.98 -4.49
C VAL A 48 2.90 2.01 -4.36
N LEU A 49 3.58 1.27 -5.23
CA LEU A 49 5.03 1.41 -5.33
C LEU A 49 5.38 2.76 -5.96
N PRO A 50 6.26 3.55 -5.32
CA PRO A 50 6.60 4.86 -5.84
C PRO A 50 7.35 4.73 -7.17
N GLY A 51 7.02 5.62 -8.12
CA GLY A 51 7.65 5.72 -9.43
C GLY A 51 8.95 6.54 -9.43
N ILE A 52 9.73 6.52 -8.35
CA ILE A 52 10.95 7.34 -8.22
C ILE A 52 12.05 6.77 -9.12
N THR A 53 12.65 7.63 -9.95
CA THR A 53 13.83 7.27 -10.77
C THR A 53 15.04 6.99 -9.89
N LEU A 54 15.76 5.92 -10.21
CA LEU A 54 16.98 5.53 -9.51
C LEU A 54 18.21 6.10 -10.22
N GLU A 55 19.01 6.86 -9.47
CA GLU A 55 20.26 7.47 -9.94
C GLU A 55 21.45 6.77 -9.29
N SER A 56 22.40 6.30 -10.11
CA SER A 56 23.64 5.68 -9.62
C SER A 56 24.68 5.65 -10.75
N PRO A 57 26.00 5.77 -10.43
CA PRO A 57 27.06 5.65 -11.44
C PRO A 57 27.05 4.34 -12.24
N LYS A 58 26.38 3.30 -11.73
CA LYS A 58 26.29 1.97 -12.37
C LYS A 58 24.99 1.77 -13.16
N ILE A 59 24.06 2.73 -13.13
CA ILE A 59 22.77 2.64 -13.82
C ILE A 59 22.89 3.31 -15.18
N THR A 60 22.83 2.51 -16.25
CA THR A 60 22.96 3.00 -17.64
C THR A 60 21.61 3.18 -18.35
N ARG A 61 20.49 2.92 -17.67
CA ARG A 61 19.13 3.02 -18.21
C ARG A 61 18.17 3.60 -17.18
N LYS A 62 17.04 4.17 -17.60
CA LYS A 62 16.02 4.68 -16.69
C LYS A 62 15.38 3.54 -15.91
N LEU A 63 15.72 3.44 -14.62
CA LEU A 63 15.15 2.48 -13.68
C LEU A 63 14.31 3.22 -12.64
N THR A 64 13.28 2.56 -12.14
CA THR A 64 12.41 3.08 -11.09
C THR A 64 12.52 2.25 -9.83
N THR A 65 12.08 2.80 -8.70
CA THR A 65 11.96 2.06 -7.44
C THR A 65 11.06 0.83 -7.61
N ALA A 66 10.00 0.93 -8.42
CA ALA A 66 9.17 -0.22 -8.79
C ALA A 66 9.97 -1.32 -9.52
N TRP A 67 10.90 -0.96 -10.42
CA TRP A 67 11.79 -1.92 -11.06
C TRP A 67 12.66 -2.65 -10.02
N PHE A 68 13.27 -1.91 -9.09
CA PHE A 68 14.13 -2.51 -8.07
C PHE A 68 13.35 -3.44 -7.13
N ALA A 69 12.20 -2.98 -6.62
CA ALA A 69 11.33 -3.77 -5.75
C ALA A 69 10.92 -5.10 -6.41
N LYS A 70 10.51 -5.06 -7.69
CA LYS A 70 10.17 -6.26 -8.45
C LYS A 70 11.35 -7.22 -8.60
N ARG A 71 12.55 -6.72 -8.89
CA ARG A 71 13.76 -7.55 -9.05
C ARG A 71 14.18 -8.25 -7.77
N VAL A 72 14.03 -7.58 -6.63
CA VAL A 72 14.31 -8.17 -5.31
C VAL A 72 13.30 -9.27 -5.01
N ASP A 73 12.00 -9.02 -5.20
CA ASP A 73 10.96 -10.03 -4.99
C ASP A 73 11.15 -11.25 -5.92
N GLU A 74 11.41 -11.05 -7.22
CA GLU A 74 11.71 -12.13 -8.17
C GLU A 74 12.86 -13.04 -7.69
N ARG A 75 13.89 -12.47 -7.05
CA ARG A 75 15.00 -13.25 -6.49
C ARG A 75 14.57 -14.00 -5.23
N TYR A 76 13.81 -13.34 -4.34
CA TYR A 76 13.26 -13.95 -3.14
C TYR A 76 12.36 -15.14 -3.47
N GLN A 77 11.38 -14.96 -4.36
CA GLN A 77 10.46 -16.02 -4.79
C GLN A 77 11.20 -17.23 -5.39
N ARG A 78 12.23 -16.98 -6.23
CA ARG A 78 13.07 -18.07 -6.76
C ARG A 78 13.83 -18.81 -5.67
N CYS A 79 14.27 -18.12 -4.62
CA CYS A 79 14.89 -18.76 -3.47
C CYS A 79 13.89 -19.65 -2.73
N MET A 80 12.73 -19.11 -2.38
CA MET A 80 11.66 -19.83 -1.67
C MET A 80 11.16 -21.05 -2.45
N ALA A 81 11.04 -20.93 -3.78
CA ALA A 81 10.66 -22.03 -4.65
C ALA A 81 11.66 -23.19 -4.66
N ARG A 82 12.96 -22.92 -4.45
CA ARG A 82 13.98 -23.98 -4.32
C ARG A 82 13.87 -24.73 -3.00
N VAL A 83 13.56 -24.03 -1.91
CA VAL A 83 13.37 -24.63 -0.59
C VAL A 83 12.13 -25.53 -0.58
N ARG A 84 11.02 -25.08 -1.20
CA ARG A 84 9.77 -25.86 -1.31
C ARG A 84 9.86 -27.12 -2.19
N LYS A 85 10.86 -27.22 -3.06
CA LYS A 85 11.08 -28.37 -3.95
C LYS A 85 11.97 -29.46 -3.32
N ARG A 86 12.51 -29.21 -2.13
CA ARG A 86 13.16 -30.22 -1.28
C ARG A 86 12.14 -30.78 -0.32
#